data_AF-A0A3B0V5C5-F1
#
_entry.id   AF-A0A3B0V5C5-F1
#
_cell.length_a   1.000
_cell.length_b   1.000
_cell.length_c   1.000
_cell.angle_alpha   90.00
_cell.angle_beta   90.00
_cell.angle_gamma   90.00
#
_symmetry.space_group_name_H-M   'P 1'
#
loop_
_entity.id
_entity.type
_entity.pdbx_description
1 polymer ?
#
loop_
_entity_poly.entity_id
_entity_poly.type
_entity_poly.pdbx_seq_one_letter_code
_entity_poly.pdbx_strand_id
1 'polypeptide(L)'
;MVANLSNRQKAIAGLTVATAVMHIILGFLSDGFFMILFILNGLGFLVLLAALYFIPQLTGQRRLIRWALFGLTAVTFILYFVRHWPDLWGPVGIINKLIELALMILLLREK
;
A
#
# COMPACT_ATOMS: atom_id res chain seq x y z
N MET A 1 -9.18 -23.29 -1.93
CA MET A 1 -9.75 -22.83 -0.64
C MET A 1 -9.78 -21.31 -0.66
N VAL A 2 -10.95 -20.69 -0.53
CA VAL A 2 -11.04 -19.23 -0.32
C VAL A 2 -10.47 -18.96 1.07
N ALA A 3 -9.43 -18.13 1.17
CA ALA A 3 -8.82 -17.80 2.46
C ALA A 3 -9.89 -17.17 3.38
N ASN A 4 -10.15 -17.77 4.53
CA ASN A 4 -11.10 -17.25 5.50
C ASN A 4 -10.39 -16.16 6.34
N LEU A 5 -10.40 -14.93 5.83
CA LEU A 5 -9.66 -13.80 6.40
C LEU A 5 -10.33 -13.28 7.68
N SER A 6 -9.52 -12.97 8.70
CA SER A 6 -10.00 -12.26 9.89
C SER A 6 -10.47 -10.85 9.55
N ASN A 7 -11.29 -10.23 10.41
CA ASN A 7 -11.73 -8.84 10.18
C ASN A 7 -10.55 -7.86 10.04
N ARG A 8 -9.42 -8.11 10.71
CA ARG A 8 -8.20 -7.30 10.58
C ARG A 8 -7.53 -7.50 9.22
N GLN A 9 -7.45 -8.75 8.75
CA GLN A 9 -6.87 -9.07 7.45
C GLN A 9 -7.71 -8.50 6.31
N LYS A 10 -9.04 -8.51 6.44
CA LYS A 10 -9.94 -7.83 5.50
C LYS A 10 -9.70 -6.32 5.50
N ALA A 11 -9.50 -5.70 6.66
CA ALA A 11 -9.19 -4.28 6.75
C ALA A 11 -7.82 -3.96 6.11
N ILE A 12 -6.78 -4.74 6.39
CA ILE A 12 -5.45 -4.61 5.76
C ILE A 12 -5.58 -4.75 4.24
N ALA A 13 -6.30 -5.76 3.77
CA ALA A 13 -6.52 -5.97 2.34
C ALA A 13 -7.27 -4.79 1.71
N GLY A 14 -8.34 -4.31 2.33
CA GLY A 14 -9.13 -3.18 1.85
C GLY A 14 -8.30 -1.89 1.76
N LEU A 15 -7.54 -1.55 2.82
CA LEU A 15 -6.66 -0.38 2.82
C LEU A 15 -5.54 -0.52 1.78
N THR A 16 -4.95 -1.71 1.65
CA THR A 16 -3.91 -1.98 0.64
C THR A 16 -4.44 -1.79 -0.78
N VAL A 17 -5.65 -2.29 -1.07
CA VAL A 17 -6.31 -2.11 -2.36
C VAL A 17 -6.62 -0.64 -2.60
N ALA A 18 -7.15 0.08 -1.59
CA ALA A 18 -7.41 1.52 -1.72
C ALA A 18 -6.13 2.30 -2.05
N THR A 19 -5.03 2.05 -1.34
CA THR A 19 -3.73 2.65 -1.63
C THR A 19 -3.21 2.28 -3.01
N ALA A 20 -3.35 1.02 -3.43
CA ALA A 20 -2.93 0.57 -4.76
C ALA A 20 -3.70 1.30 -5.87
N VAL A 21 -5.02 1.40 -5.76
CA VAL A 21 -5.88 2.11 -6.70
C VAL A 21 -5.49 3.58 -6.79
N MET A 22 -5.25 4.24 -5.65
CA MET A 22 -4.78 5.64 -5.64
C MET A 22 -3.47 5.81 -6.40
N HIS A 23 -2.51 4.90 -6.22
CA HIS A 23 -1.23 4.95 -6.96
C HIS A 23 -1.42 4.71 -8.45
N ILE A 24 -2.29 3.78 -8.85
CA ILE A 24 -2.57 3.53 -10.28
C ILE A 24 -3.23 4.76 -10.92
N ILE A 25 -4.21 5.37 -10.25
CA ILE A 25 -4.86 6.61 -10.71
C ILE A 25 -3.81 7.71 -10.86
N LEU A 26 -2.97 7.95 -9.84
CA LEU A 26 -1.91 8.94 -9.91
C LEU A 26 -0.90 8.65 -11.02
N GLY A 27 -0.65 7.37 -11.33
CA GLY A 27 0.17 6.95 -12.45
C GLY A 27 -0.41 7.39 -13.78
N PHE A 28 -1.69 7.17 -14.03
CA PHE A 28 -2.36 7.63 -15.25
C PHE A 28 -2.54 9.15 -15.35
N LEU A 29 -2.48 9.86 -14.21
CA LEU A 29 -2.50 11.33 -14.15
C LEU A 29 -1.10 11.96 -14.17
N SER A 30 -0.04 11.13 -14.19
CA SER A 30 1.35 11.57 -14.24
C SER A 30 1.96 11.28 -15.60
N ASP A 31 3.08 11.94 -15.89
CA ASP A 31 3.84 11.73 -17.14
C ASP A 31 5.22 11.12 -16.88
N GLY A 32 5.77 10.49 -17.93
CA GLY A 32 7.15 10.02 -18.00
C GLY A 32 7.54 9.06 -16.89
N PHE A 33 8.64 9.36 -16.18
CA PHE A 33 9.17 8.51 -15.12
C PHE A 33 8.18 8.31 -13.96
N PHE A 34 7.42 9.34 -13.60
CA PHE A 34 6.49 9.26 -12.47
C PHE A 34 5.25 8.41 -12.79
N MET A 35 4.78 8.42 -14.05
CA MET A 35 3.75 7.49 -14.50
C MET A 35 4.14 6.04 -14.18
N ILE A 36 5.34 5.65 -14.63
CA ILE A 36 5.85 4.28 -14.46
C ILE A 36 6.01 3.95 -12.97
N LEU A 37 6.63 4.85 -12.19
CA LEU A 37 6.82 4.63 -10.75
C LEU A 37 5.51 4.44 -9.98
N PHE A 38 4.50 5.26 -10.26
CA PHE A 38 3.21 5.17 -9.57
C PHE A 38 2.46 3.89 -9.94
N ILE A 39 2.46 3.50 -11.22
CA ILE A 39 1.87 2.23 -11.66
C ILE A 39 2.58 1.05 -11.00
N LEU A 40 3.91 1.05 -10.99
CA LEU A 40 4.70 -0.01 -10.33
C LEU A 40 4.46 -0.07 -8.82
N ASN A 41 4.30 1.07 -8.14
CA ASN A 41 3.91 1.09 -6.73
C ASN A 41 2.53 0.44 -6.52
N GLY A 42 1.53 0.83 -7.31
CA GLY A 42 0.19 0.25 -7.22
C GLY A 42 0.19 -1.26 -7.45
N LEU A 43 0.92 -1.73 -8.46
CA LEU A 43 1.12 -3.16 -8.71
C LEU A 43 1.88 -3.84 -7.57
N GLY A 44 2.91 -3.21 -7.02
CA GLY A 44 3.69 -3.71 -5.89
C GLY A 44 2.81 -3.97 -4.66
N PHE A 45 1.89 -3.05 -4.34
CA PHE A 45 0.89 -3.25 -3.28
C PHE A 45 0.01 -4.49 -3.53
N LEU A 46 -0.52 -4.64 -4.74
CA LEU A 46 -1.38 -5.78 -5.10
C LEU A 46 -0.63 -7.11 -5.07
N VAL A 47 0.61 -7.13 -5.58
CA VAL A 47 1.47 -8.33 -5.57
C VAL A 47 1.82 -8.74 -4.15
N LEU A 48 2.22 -7.78 -3.29
CA LEU A 48 2.52 -8.07 -1.90
C LEU A 48 1.28 -8.52 -1.12
N LEU A 49 0.10 -7.95 -1.41
CA LEU A 49 -1.16 -8.40 -0.83
C LEU A 49 -1.52 -9.84 -1.25
N ALA A 50 -1.39 -10.12 -2.55
CA ALA A 50 -1.59 -11.46 -3.09
C ALA A 50 -0.64 -12.46 -2.43
N ALA A 51 0.64 -12.12 -2.32
CA ALA A 51 1.66 -12.93 -1.67
C ALA A 51 1.36 -13.16 -0.18
N LEU A 52 0.83 -12.16 0.52
CA LEU A 52 0.56 -12.25 1.95
C LEU A 52 -0.59 -13.22 2.27
N TYR A 53 -1.67 -13.18 1.49
CA TYR A 53 -2.91 -13.91 1.84
C TYR A 53 -3.31 -15.02 0.87
N PHE A 54 -2.95 -14.93 -0.40
CA PHE A 54 -3.48 -15.79 -1.46
C PHE A 54 -2.48 -16.82 -2.01
N ILE A 55 -1.19 -16.70 -1.67
CA ILE A 55 -0.13 -17.64 -2.10
C ILE A 55 0.27 -18.56 -0.93
N PRO A 56 -0.18 -19.83 -0.87
CA PRO A 56 0.11 -20.74 0.23
C PRO A 56 1.60 -21.09 0.37
N GLN A 57 2.34 -21.10 -0.74
CA GLN A 57 3.78 -21.41 -0.77
C GLN A 57 4.62 -20.38 0.01
N LEU A 58 4.10 -19.16 0.19
CA LEU A 58 4.77 -18.08 0.88
C LEU A 58 4.37 -17.95 2.35
N THR A 59 3.63 -18.92 2.89
CA THR A 59 3.21 -18.95 4.30
C THR A 59 4.37 -18.76 5.28
N GLY A 60 5.52 -19.41 5.04
CA GLY A 60 6.74 -19.24 5.84
C GLY A 60 7.40 -17.86 5.74
N GLN A 61 7.09 -17.09 4.69
CA GLN A 61 7.65 -15.76 4.42
C GLN A 61 6.66 -14.62 4.72
N ARG A 62 5.45 -14.92 5.23
CA ARG A 62 4.41 -13.92 5.52
C ARG A 62 4.89 -12.77 6.38
N ARG A 63 5.75 -13.05 7.37
CA ARG A 63 6.36 -12.00 8.20
C ARG A 63 7.19 -11.04 7.36
N LEU A 64 8.04 -11.56 6.46
CA LEU A 64 8.86 -10.74 5.57
C LEU A 64 8.01 -9.96 4.59
N ILE A 65 7.00 -10.59 3.98
CA ILE A 65 6.07 -9.94 3.04
C ILE A 65 5.29 -8.81 3.74
N ARG A 66 4.86 -9.04 4.97
CA ARG A 66 4.21 -8.00 5.79
C ARG A 66 5.13 -6.82 6.05
N TRP A 67 6.39 -7.07 6.38
CA TRP A 67 7.39 -6.01 6.54
C TRP A 67 7.72 -5.30 5.23
N ALA A 68 7.75 -6.02 4.11
CA ALA A 68 7.92 -5.43 2.79
C ALA A 68 6.73 -4.51 2.43
N LEU A 69 5.51 -4.95 2.70
CA LEU A 69 4.30 -4.14 2.52
C LEU A 69 4.34 -2.90 3.41
N PHE A 70 4.71 -3.05 4.69
CA PHE A 70 4.90 -1.92 5.60
C PHE A 70 5.97 -0.93 5.09
N GLY A 71 7.13 -1.45 4.65
CA GLY A 71 8.22 -0.65 4.14
C GLY A 71 7.84 0.11 2.87
N LEU A 72 7.14 -0.54 1.93
CA LEU A 72 6.62 0.11 0.72
C LEU A 72 5.66 1.24 1.09
N THR A 73 4.70 0.99 1.99
CA THR A 73 3.78 2.03 2.48
C THR A 73 4.53 3.20 3.14
N ALA A 74 5.55 2.91 3.96
CA ALA A 74 6.33 3.94 4.62
C ALA A 74 7.08 4.82 3.62
N VAL A 75 7.67 4.22 2.59
CA VAL A 75 8.37 4.96 1.52
C VAL A 75 7.40 5.86 0.76
N THR A 76 6.25 5.36 0.32
CA THR A 76 5.24 6.17 -0.39
C THR A 76 4.64 7.26 0.49
N PHE A 77 4.53 7.00 1.79
CA PHE A 77 4.10 7.97 2.78
C PHE A 77 5.08 9.13 2.88
N ILE A 78 6.38 8.85 3.09
CA ILE A 78 7.43 9.87 3.23
C ILE A 78 7.61 10.65 1.93
N LEU A 79 7.65 9.97 0.78
CA LEU A 79 7.86 10.62 -0.53
C LEU A 79 6.78 11.63 -0.89
N TYR A 80 5.55 11.47 -0.38
CA TYR A 80 4.50 12.48 -0.54
C TYR A 80 4.94 13.83 0.03
N PHE A 81 5.44 13.86 1.26
CA PHE A 81 5.86 15.10 1.93
C PHE A 81 7.08 15.72 1.27
N VAL A 82 8.00 14.90 0.78
CA VAL A 82 9.17 15.38 0.04
C VAL A 82 8.77 16.04 -1.28
N ARG A 83 7.82 15.46 -2.02
CA ARG A 83 7.41 15.96 -3.34
C ARG A 83 6.48 17.16 -3.27
N HIS A 84 5.57 17.19 -2.31
CA HIS A 84 4.56 18.23 -2.20
C HIS A 84 5.01 19.39 -1.32
N TRP A 85 6.24 19.38 -0.79
CA TRP A 85 6.73 20.51 -0.01
C TRP A 85 6.83 21.78 -0.87
N PRO A 86 6.34 22.94 -0.38
CA PRO A 86 5.72 23.19 0.94
C PRO A 86 4.18 23.04 0.98
N ASP A 87 3.51 22.86 -0.16
CA ASP A 87 2.06 22.72 -0.25
C ASP A 87 1.57 21.28 0.01
N LEU A 88 1.40 20.95 1.29
CA LEU A 88 1.06 19.60 1.75
C LEU A 88 -0.46 19.32 1.81
N TRP A 89 -1.31 20.32 1.57
CA TRP A 89 -2.72 20.30 2.02
C TRP A 89 -3.73 19.89 0.96
N GLY A 90 -3.28 19.29 -0.15
CA GLY A 90 -4.16 18.71 -1.15
C GLY A 90 -5.14 17.69 -0.51
N PRO A 91 -6.48 17.88 -0.63
CA PRO A 91 -7.46 17.05 0.07
C PRO A 91 -7.29 15.55 -0.22
N VAL A 92 -7.06 15.21 -1.48
CA VAL A 92 -6.85 13.83 -1.95
C VAL A 92 -5.55 13.24 -1.39
N GLY A 93 -4.49 14.06 -1.32
CA GLY A 93 -3.19 13.67 -0.78
C GLY A 93 -3.27 13.31 0.70
N ILE A 94 -3.89 14.17 1.50
CA ILE A 94 -4.09 13.96 2.94
C ILE A 94 -4.94 12.71 3.21
N ILE A 95 -6.06 12.53 2.51
CA ILE A 95 -6.91 11.34 2.67
C ILE A 95 -6.10 10.07 2.39
N ASN A 96 -5.34 10.04 1.29
CA ASN A 96 -4.50 8.89 0.97
C ASN A 96 -3.42 8.64 2.04
N LYS A 97 -2.81 9.70 2.61
CA LYS A 97 -1.84 9.54 3.71
C LYS A 97 -2.50 8.98 4.98
N LEU A 98 -3.74 9.35 5.30
CA LEU A 98 -4.46 8.75 6.43
C LEU A 98 -4.73 7.26 6.23
N ILE A 99 -5.09 6.84 5.00
CA ILE A 99 -5.26 5.43 4.63
C ILE A 99 -3.94 4.66 4.80
N GLU A 100 -2.84 5.20 4.28
CA GLU A 100 -1.51 4.61 4.40
C GLU A 100 -1.06 4.50 5.87
N LEU A 101 -1.31 5.52 6.68
CA LEU A 101 -1.00 5.51 8.12
C LEU A 101 -1.81 4.44 8.85
N ALA A 102 -3.12 4.34 8.57
CA ALA A 102 -3.97 3.30 9.14
C ALA A 102 -3.48 1.90 8.75
N LEU A 103 -3.07 1.72 7.49
CA LEU A 103 -2.50 0.47 6.99
C LEU A 103 -1.21 0.11 7.75
N MET A 104 -0.30 1.06 7.92
CA MET A 104 0.93 0.86 8.69
C MET A 104 0.65 0.42 10.14
N ILE A 105 -0.29 1.07 10.81
CA ILE A 105 -0.68 0.73 12.19
C ILE A 105 -1.25 -0.70 12.26
N LEU A 106 -2.12 -1.08 11.31
CA LEU A 106 -2.67 -2.44 11.27
C LEU A 106 -1.60 -3.50 10.99
N LEU A 107 -0.67 -3.23 10.08
CA LEU A 107 0.44 -4.13 9.76
C LEU A 107 1.38 -4.36 10.94
N LEU A 108 1.57 -3.35 11.80
CA LEU A 108 2.35 -3.47 13.04
C LEU A 108 1.62 -4.31 14.11
N ARG A 109 0.29 -4.25 14.14
CA ARG A 109 -0.54 -4.95 15.14
C ARG A 109 -0.94 -6.36 14.73
N GLU A 110 -0.83 -6.70 13.45
CA GLU A 110 -1.01 -8.07 12.97
C GLU A 110 0.08 -8.96 13.60
N LYS A 111 -0.29 -10.11 14.14
CA LYS A 111 0.63 -11.07 14.75
C LYS A 111 0.86 -12.23 13.81
#